data_AF-A0A6M8B2L6-F1
#
_entry.id   AF-A0A6M8B2L6-F1
#
_cell.length_a   1.000
_cell.length_b   1.000
_cell.length_c   1.000
_cell.angle_alpha   90.00
_cell.angle_beta   90.00
_cell.angle_gamma   90.00
#
_symmetry.space_group_name_H-M   'P 1'
#
loop_
_entity.id
_entity.type
_entity.pdbx_description
1 polymer ?
#
loop_
_entity_poly.entity_id
_entity_poly.type
_entity_poly.pdbx_seq_one_letter_code
_entity_poly.pdbx_strand_id
1 'polypeptide(L)'
;EWPLRRGPCAPQLGHPITTSAPQTISIQPAGTPRSIRTSVVVLFRIIMEGITAEDKKRVRDTWLQATDAPGALSAVGLQVFEKLLTDNPMLLKVFPYAKEYATLEELKASNLPALQAHADKVFNQLDSALRSMDNEAPVKADLNALGERHKDYSVHAQHFPVLEGCMMHVLRNNLQDDFSSDVEESWTKVYRSRQVLLISGKVIIIYIVLTLKSLGICIISRATLYYKHPGCDIKVSLK
;
A
#
# COMPACT_ATOMS: atom_id res chain seq x y z
N GLU A 1 -23.03 47.74 28.37
CA GLU A 1 -24.39 47.68 28.94
C GLU A 1 -24.44 46.56 29.96
N TRP A 2 -25.00 46.84 31.14
CA TRP A 2 -25.12 45.92 32.27
C TRP A 2 -26.43 46.26 33.00
N PRO A 3 -27.29 45.30 33.41
CA PRO A 3 -27.52 45.05 34.86
C PRO A 3 -27.73 43.57 35.22
N LEU A 4 -26.93 42.96 36.13
CA LEU A 4 -27.19 42.75 37.57
C LEU A 4 -28.67 42.68 37.99
N ARG A 5 -29.10 41.54 38.57
CA ARG A 5 -29.81 41.52 39.88
C ARG A 5 -29.53 40.26 40.71
N ARG A 6 -29.33 40.51 42.01
CA ARG A 6 -29.33 39.65 43.22
C ARG A 6 -30.78 39.17 43.49
N GLY A 7 -31.10 37.99 44.06
CA GLY A 7 -30.80 37.43 45.39
C GLY A 7 -31.92 36.43 45.82
N PRO A 8 -32.03 35.97 47.09
CA PRO A 8 -32.04 34.54 47.48
C PRO A 8 -33.37 33.98 48.06
N CYS A 9 -33.54 32.64 48.08
CA CYS A 9 -34.25 31.92 49.17
C CYS A 9 -33.99 30.39 49.17
N ALA A 10 -34.00 29.83 50.38
CA ALA A 10 -33.62 28.48 50.80
C ALA A 10 -34.73 27.41 50.54
N PRO A 11 -34.53 26.13 50.89
CA PRO A 11 -35.13 24.96 50.21
C PRO A 11 -36.51 24.57 50.74
N GLN A 12 -37.32 23.99 49.85
CA GLN A 12 -38.53 23.24 50.22
C GLN A 12 -38.27 21.74 49.95
N LEU A 13 -38.54 20.95 50.98
CA LEU A 13 -38.35 19.51 51.07
C LEU A 13 -39.39 18.73 50.26
N GLY A 14 -38.91 17.69 49.57
CA GLY A 14 -39.59 16.39 49.47
C GLY A 14 -40.67 16.25 48.41
N HIS A 15 -40.45 15.38 47.42
CA HIS A 15 -41.36 14.29 47.03
C HIS A 15 -40.60 13.28 46.13
N PRO A 16 -41.01 12.00 46.11
CA PRO A 16 -40.12 10.86 45.96
C PRO A 16 -39.59 10.61 44.54
N ILE A 17 -38.38 10.05 44.51
CA ILE A 17 -37.67 9.55 43.34
C ILE A 17 -38.49 8.40 42.72
N THR A 18 -39.03 8.61 41.52
CA THR A 18 -39.45 7.52 40.65
C THR A 18 -38.25 7.15 39.77
N THR A 19 -37.62 6.01 40.06
CA THR A 19 -36.54 5.45 39.25
C THR A 19 -37.09 5.00 37.89
N SER A 20 -36.83 5.76 36.83
CA SER A 20 -36.97 5.27 35.46
C SER A 20 -35.73 4.44 35.09
N ALA A 21 -35.97 3.27 34.50
CA ALA A 21 -34.94 2.33 34.06
C ALA A 21 -33.99 2.97 33.02
N PRO A 22 -32.70 2.55 32.95
CA PRO A 22 -31.77 3.08 31.97
C PRO A 22 -32.24 2.73 30.56
N GLN A 23 -32.45 3.74 29.72
CA GLN A 23 -32.68 3.53 28.30
C GLN A 23 -31.38 3.03 27.66
N THR A 24 -31.36 1.77 27.26
CA THR A 24 -30.29 1.19 26.44
C THR A 24 -30.31 1.88 25.06
N ILE A 25 -29.41 2.83 24.84
CA ILE A 25 -29.13 3.36 23.51
C ILE A 25 -28.45 2.23 22.73
N SER A 26 -29.23 1.57 21.87
CA SER A 26 -28.72 0.61 20.89
C SER A 26 -27.92 1.37 19.83
N ILE A 27 -26.60 1.42 20.00
CA ILE A 27 -25.69 1.86 18.95
C ILE A 27 -25.64 0.74 17.92
N GLN A 28 -26.36 0.91 16.80
CA GLN A 28 -26.16 0.03 15.64
C GLN A 28 -24.71 0.17 15.17
N PRO A 29 -24.01 -0.95 14.88
CA PRO A 29 -22.66 -0.87 14.35
C PRO A 29 -22.71 -0.12 13.02
N ALA A 30 -22.02 1.02 12.95
CA ALA A 30 -21.85 1.78 11.73
C ALA A 30 -21.29 0.83 10.65
N GLY A 31 -22.12 0.55 9.64
CA GLY A 31 -21.71 -0.27 8.51
C GLY A 31 -20.46 0.34 7.87
N THR A 32 -19.42 -0.46 7.68
CA THR A 32 -18.22 -0.04 6.95
C THR A 32 -18.63 0.55 5.59
N PRO A 33 -18.13 1.74 5.20
CA PRO A 33 -18.46 2.37 3.94
C PRO A 33 -18.25 1.41 2.76
N ARG A 34 -19.24 1.34 1.87
CA ARG A 34 -19.26 0.47 0.67
C ARG A 34 -17.98 0.57 -0.17
N SER A 35 -17.37 1.76 -0.20
CA SER A 35 -16.09 2.06 -0.88
C SER A 35 -14.91 1.21 -0.37
N ILE A 36 -14.77 1.03 0.95
CA ILE A 36 -13.68 0.24 1.56
C ILE A 36 -13.87 -1.25 1.25
N ARG A 37 -15.12 -1.72 1.26
CA ARG A 37 -15.47 -3.11 0.97
C ARG A 37 -15.11 -3.49 -0.47
N THR A 38 -15.32 -2.59 -1.43
CA THR A 38 -14.93 -2.81 -2.84
C THR A 38 -13.41 -2.89 -2.99
N SER A 39 -12.64 -2.00 -2.35
CA SER A 39 -11.17 -2.00 -2.42
C SER A 39 -10.55 -3.28 -1.85
N VAL A 40 -11.10 -3.82 -0.76
CA VAL A 40 -10.59 -5.06 -0.13
C VAL A 40 -10.97 -6.30 -0.94
N VAL A 41 -12.17 -6.36 -1.53
CA VAL A 41 -12.59 -7.48 -2.39
C VAL A 41 -11.82 -7.50 -3.70
N VAL A 42 -11.50 -6.35 -4.29
CA VAL A 42 -10.68 -6.25 -5.51
C VAL A 42 -9.24 -6.66 -5.22
N LEU A 43 -8.65 -6.19 -4.10
CA LEU A 43 -7.30 -6.58 -3.70
C LEU A 43 -7.22 -8.09 -3.39
N PHE A 44 -8.21 -8.64 -2.68
CA PHE A 44 -8.30 -10.07 -2.41
C PHE A 44 -8.49 -10.87 -3.70
N ARG A 45 -9.34 -10.41 -4.63
CA ARG A 45 -9.54 -11.07 -5.91
C ARG A 45 -8.29 -11.06 -6.79
N ILE A 46 -7.50 -9.99 -6.79
CA ILE A 46 -6.21 -9.92 -7.51
C ILE A 46 -5.12 -10.77 -6.83
N ILE A 47 -5.16 -10.92 -5.50
CA ILE A 47 -4.25 -11.83 -4.78
C ILE A 47 -4.63 -13.31 -5.00
N MET A 48 -5.93 -13.59 -5.17
CA MET A 48 -6.47 -14.94 -5.32
C MET A 48 -6.60 -15.40 -6.78
N GLU A 49 -6.79 -14.48 -7.73
CA GLU A 49 -6.55 -14.69 -9.17
C GLU A 49 -5.04 -14.72 -9.36
N GLY A 50 -4.47 -15.93 -9.29
CA GLY A 50 -3.03 -16.11 -9.40
C GLY A 50 -2.46 -15.52 -10.69
N ILE A 51 -1.24 -15.01 -10.61
CA ILE A 51 -0.46 -14.57 -11.77
C ILE A 51 -0.28 -15.76 -12.70
N THR A 52 -0.86 -15.70 -13.89
CA THR A 52 -0.76 -16.79 -14.87
C THR A 52 0.61 -16.82 -15.55
N ALA A 53 0.92 -17.92 -16.25
CA ALA A 53 2.13 -17.99 -17.06
C ALA A 53 2.15 -16.92 -18.17
N GLU A 54 0.97 -16.60 -18.71
CA GLU A 54 0.79 -15.55 -19.73
C GLU A 54 1.07 -14.16 -19.15
N ASP A 55 0.55 -13.85 -17.94
CA ASP A 55 0.82 -12.58 -17.26
C ASP A 55 2.33 -12.41 -17.03
N LYS A 56 3.01 -13.47 -16.53
CA LYS A 56 4.46 -13.45 -16.31
C LYS A 56 5.23 -13.25 -17.61
N LYS A 57 4.80 -13.90 -18.70
CA LYS A 57 5.41 -13.75 -20.02
C LYS A 57 5.28 -12.31 -20.52
N ARG A 58 4.07 -11.75 -20.51
CA ARG A 58 3.82 -10.36 -20.95
C ARG A 58 4.65 -9.36 -20.17
N VAL A 59 4.69 -9.48 -18.84
CA VAL A 59 5.51 -8.61 -17.99
C VAL A 59 6.99 -8.78 -18.29
N ARG A 60 7.49 -10.00 -18.43
CA ARG A 60 8.92 -10.25 -18.73
C ARG A 60 9.33 -9.68 -20.08
N ASP A 61 8.55 -9.94 -21.12
CA ASP A 61 8.87 -9.53 -22.49
C ASP A 61 8.86 -8.00 -22.61
N THR A 62 7.84 -7.35 -22.05
CA THR A 62 7.72 -5.88 -22.08
C THR A 62 8.69 -5.18 -21.12
N TRP A 63 9.03 -5.81 -19.99
CA TRP A 63 10.10 -5.30 -19.12
C TRP A 63 11.45 -5.34 -19.83
N LEU A 64 11.77 -6.46 -20.49
CA LEU A 64 13.00 -6.58 -21.28
C LEU A 64 13.04 -5.50 -22.36
N GLN A 65 11.97 -5.36 -23.15
CA GLN A 65 11.89 -4.32 -24.17
C GLN A 65 12.12 -2.90 -23.61
N ALA A 66 11.57 -2.59 -22.44
CA ALA A 66 11.77 -1.29 -21.80
C ALA A 66 13.19 -1.08 -21.20
N THR A 67 13.96 -2.14 -20.96
CA THR A 67 15.19 -2.08 -20.14
C THR A 67 16.44 -2.73 -20.76
N ASP A 68 16.35 -3.32 -21.96
CA ASP A 68 17.45 -4.08 -22.59
C ASP A 68 18.60 -3.20 -23.10
N ALA A 69 18.33 -1.95 -23.46
CA ALA A 69 19.38 -1.04 -23.91
C ALA A 69 20.34 -0.66 -22.76
N PRO A 70 21.64 -0.43 -23.05
CA PRO A 70 22.60 -0.01 -22.03
C PRO A 70 22.13 1.23 -21.25
N GLY A 71 22.03 1.10 -19.93
CA GLY A 71 21.56 2.17 -19.04
C GLY A 71 20.05 2.38 -18.99
N ALA A 72 19.26 1.63 -19.77
CA ALA A 72 17.81 1.82 -19.83
C ALA A 72 17.12 1.53 -18.49
N LEU A 73 17.54 0.50 -17.73
CA LEU A 73 17.00 0.23 -16.39
C LEU A 73 17.12 1.45 -15.45
N SER A 74 18.29 2.09 -15.46
CA SER A 74 18.58 3.29 -14.66
C SER A 74 17.75 4.49 -15.12
N ALA A 75 17.60 4.65 -16.44
CA ALA A 75 16.78 5.70 -17.03
C ALA A 75 15.29 5.54 -16.72
N VAL A 76 14.73 4.33 -16.88
CA VAL A 76 13.34 4.02 -16.51
C VAL A 76 13.12 4.31 -15.03
N GLY A 77 14.07 3.90 -14.18
CA GLY A 77 14.00 4.18 -12.76
C GLY A 77 13.94 5.67 -12.44
N LEU A 78 14.83 6.46 -13.03
CA LEU A 78 14.84 7.91 -12.85
C LEU A 78 13.52 8.53 -13.34
N GLN A 79 13.03 8.15 -14.52
CA GLN A 79 11.77 8.68 -15.08
C GLN A 79 10.58 8.45 -14.15
N VAL A 80 10.50 7.29 -13.50
CA VAL A 80 9.41 6.99 -12.55
C VAL A 80 9.49 7.88 -11.31
N PHE A 81 10.69 8.09 -10.76
CA PHE A 81 10.87 8.98 -9.61
C PHE A 81 10.67 10.46 -9.95
N GLU A 82 11.09 10.89 -11.13
CA GLU A 82 10.80 12.24 -11.63
C GLU A 82 9.30 12.44 -11.80
N LYS A 83 8.58 11.48 -12.39
CA LYS A 83 7.11 11.54 -12.48
C LYS A 83 6.47 11.61 -11.10
N LEU A 84 6.92 10.75 -10.17
CA LEU A 84 6.41 10.70 -8.80
C LEU A 84 6.53 12.05 -8.09
N LEU A 85 7.73 12.65 -8.13
CA LEU A 85 8.04 13.89 -7.43
C LEU A 85 7.48 15.13 -8.14
N THR A 86 7.28 15.06 -9.45
CA THR A 86 6.57 16.11 -10.21
C THR A 86 5.09 16.14 -9.84
N ASP A 87 4.43 14.98 -9.85
CA ASP A 87 3.00 14.88 -9.55
C ASP A 87 2.69 15.06 -8.06
N ASN A 88 3.63 14.69 -7.18
CA ASN A 88 3.46 14.66 -5.74
C ASN A 88 4.65 15.33 -5.03
N PRO A 89 4.83 16.65 -5.16
CA PRO A 89 5.99 17.36 -4.61
C PRO A 89 6.12 17.22 -3.09
N MET A 90 5.00 16.98 -2.38
CA MET A 90 5.01 16.69 -0.94
C MET A 90 5.85 15.45 -0.57
N LEU A 91 6.03 14.49 -1.50
CA LEU A 91 6.85 13.30 -1.27
C LEU A 91 8.35 13.60 -1.18
N LEU A 92 8.82 14.79 -1.57
CA LEU A 92 10.21 15.22 -1.34
C LEU A 92 10.58 15.11 0.15
N LYS A 93 9.62 15.36 1.06
CA LYS A 93 9.84 15.27 2.51
C LYS A 93 9.99 13.85 3.04
N VAL A 94 9.62 12.83 2.24
CA VAL A 94 9.79 11.41 2.59
C VAL A 94 11.24 10.96 2.39
N PHE A 95 11.95 11.55 1.42
CA PHE A 95 13.31 11.15 1.08
C PHE A 95 14.34 11.99 1.85
N PRO A 96 15.21 11.38 2.68
CA PRO A 96 16.18 12.13 3.48
C PRO A 96 17.12 13.02 2.66
N TYR A 97 17.46 12.60 1.44
CA TYR A 97 18.33 13.35 0.52
C TYR A 97 17.61 14.50 -0.20
N ALA A 98 16.28 14.58 -0.12
CA ALA A 98 15.46 15.56 -0.84
C ALA A 98 14.67 16.51 0.08
N LYS A 99 14.59 16.22 1.38
CA LYS A 99 13.73 16.93 2.35
C LYS A 99 13.95 18.44 2.42
N GLU A 100 15.12 18.94 2.02
CA GLU A 100 15.50 20.36 2.09
C GLU A 100 15.07 21.15 0.85
N TYR A 101 14.79 20.48 -0.27
CA TYR A 101 14.35 21.13 -1.50
C TYR A 101 12.83 21.37 -1.49
N ALA A 102 12.40 22.45 -2.16
CA ALA A 102 10.99 22.78 -2.32
C ALA A 102 10.41 22.17 -3.60
N THR A 103 11.24 21.96 -4.63
CA THR A 103 10.83 21.44 -5.95
C THR A 103 11.75 20.34 -6.45
N LEU A 104 11.25 19.53 -7.39
CA LEU A 104 12.08 18.54 -8.10
C LEU A 104 13.22 19.23 -8.87
N GLU A 105 12.98 20.38 -9.47
CA GLU A 105 14.00 21.12 -10.24
C GLU A 105 15.16 21.57 -9.35
N GLU A 106 14.89 22.06 -8.14
CA GLU A 106 15.94 22.39 -7.16
C GLU A 106 16.74 21.17 -6.73
N LEU A 107 16.06 20.04 -6.48
CA LEU A 107 16.69 18.76 -6.16
C LEU A 107 17.59 18.31 -7.32
N LYS A 108 17.13 18.39 -8.57
CA LYS A 108 17.91 17.98 -9.74
C LYS A 108 19.12 18.88 -9.96
N ALA A 109 18.97 20.19 -9.78
CA ALA A 109 20.07 21.14 -9.91
C ALA A 109 21.17 20.92 -8.84
N SER A 110 20.79 20.43 -7.66
CA SER A 110 21.70 20.35 -6.51
C SER A 110 22.19 18.94 -6.17
N ASN A 111 21.37 17.91 -6.40
CA ASN A 111 21.59 16.56 -5.88
C ASN A 111 20.92 15.46 -6.72
N LEU A 112 20.90 15.64 -8.05
CA LEU A 112 20.49 14.60 -9.01
C LEU A 112 21.19 13.24 -8.78
N PRO A 113 22.50 13.16 -8.44
CA PRO A 113 23.15 11.88 -8.19
C PRO A 113 22.52 11.08 -7.05
N ALA A 114 22.01 11.72 -5.99
CA ALA A 114 21.33 11.01 -4.90
C ALA A 114 19.96 10.48 -5.34
N LEU A 115 19.21 11.26 -6.14
CA LEU A 115 17.96 10.80 -6.74
C LEU A 115 18.19 9.60 -7.66
N GLN A 116 19.19 9.67 -8.53
CA GLN A 116 19.58 8.58 -9.42
C GLN A 116 19.99 7.33 -8.63
N ALA A 117 20.86 7.47 -7.64
CA ALA A 117 21.31 6.35 -6.81
C ALA A 117 20.15 5.69 -6.04
N HIS A 118 19.13 6.45 -5.65
CA HIS A 118 17.93 5.90 -5.04
C HIS A 118 17.07 5.15 -6.08
N ALA A 119 16.86 5.74 -7.26
CA ALA A 119 16.15 5.10 -8.37
C ALA A 119 16.81 3.77 -8.76
N ASP A 120 18.13 3.76 -8.93
CA ASP A 120 18.90 2.55 -9.28
C ASP A 120 18.71 1.44 -8.23
N LYS A 121 18.76 1.76 -6.94
CA LYS A 121 18.56 0.77 -5.87
C LYS A 121 17.18 0.12 -5.96
N VAL A 122 16.13 0.92 -6.15
CA VAL A 122 14.76 0.42 -6.22
C VAL A 122 14.54 -0.39 -7.50
N PHE A 123 15.04 0.08 -8.64
CA PHE A 123 14.82 -0.57 -9.93
C PHE A 123 15.67 -1.82 -10.13
N ASN A 124 16.88 -1.90 -9.56
CA ASN A 124 17.63 -3.16 -9.50
C ASN A 124 16.89 -4.22 -8.66
N GLN A 125 16.27 -3.83 -7.55
CA GLN A 125 15.49 -4.75 -6.74
C GLN A 125 14.22 -5.23 -7.47
N LEU A 126 13.56 -4.33 -8.21
CA LEU A 126 12.43 -4.68 -9.05
C LEU A 126 12.84 -5.63 -10.18
N ASP A 127 13.93 -5.33 -10.90
CA ASP A 127 14.46 -6.16 -11.98
C ASP A 127 14.78 -7.58 -11.47
N SER A 128 15.46 -7.69 -10.33
CA SER A 128 15.75 -8.98 -9.69
C SER A 128 14.47 -9.78 -9.37
N ALA A 129 13.45 -9.11 -8.83
CA ALA A 129 12.16 -9.74 -8.51
C ALA A 129 11.39 -10.18 -9.77
N LEU A 130 11.45 -9.40 -10.85
CA LEU A 130 10.81 -9.71 -12.13
C LEU A 130 11.51 -10.86 -12.87
N ARG A 131 12.84 -10.93 -12.82
CA ARG A 131 13.61 -12.05 -13.38
C ARG A 131 13.36 -13.37 -12.65
N SER A 132 12.97 -13.30 -11.39
CA SER A 132 12.77 -14.46 -10.52
C SER A 132 11.29 -14.87 -10.37
N MET A 133 10.38 -14.38 -11.22
CA MET A 133 8.93 -14.65 -11.11
C MET A 133 8.53 -16.13 -11.19
N ASP A 134 9.39 -17.01 -11.73
CA ASP A 134 9.12 -18.44 -11.80
C ASP A 134 9.56 -19.19 -10.53
N ASN A 135 10.38 -18.55 -9.69
CA ASN A 135 10.83 -19.09 -8.40
C ASN A 135 10.35 -18.21 -7.25
N GLU A 136 9.14 -18.49 -6.77
CA GLU A 136 8.46 -17.65 -5.78
C GLU A 136 9.12 -17.65 -4.39
N ALA A 137 9.84 -18.71 -4.00
CA ALA A 137 10.34 -18.84 -2.63
C ALA A 137 11.46 -17.82 -2.30
N PRO A 138 12.53 -17.67 -3.12
CA PRO A 138 13.54 -16.63 -2.92
C PRO A 138 12.96 -15.22 -3.02
N VAL A 139 12.11 -14.96 -4.01
CA VAL A 139 11.47 -13.64 -4.19
C VAL A 139 10.66 -13.24 -2.96
N LYS A 140 9.93 -14.18 -2.36
CA LYS A 140 9.20 -13.93 -1.11
C LYS A 140 10.14 -13.63 0.06
N ALA A 141 11.24 -14.37 0.21
CA ALA A 141 12.21 -14.12 1.27
C ALA A 141 12.83 -12.72 1.15
N ASP A 142 13.24 -12.35 -0.06
CA ASP A 142 13.86 -11.04 -0.35
C ASP A 142 12.87 -9.89 -0.14
N LEU A 143 11.63 -10.02 -0.63
CA LEU A 143 10.60 -8.99 -0.47
C LEU A 143 10.17 -8.86 0.98
N ASN A 144 10.12 -9.94 1.76
CA ASN A 144 9.86 -9.86 3.20
C ASN A 144 10.99 -9.13 3.92
N ALA A 145 12.26 -9.47 3.63
CA ALA A 145 13.41 -8.78 4.20
C ALA A 145 13.44 -7.29 3.81
N LEU A 146 13.05 -6.97 2.57
CA LEU A 146 12.90 -5.60 2.13
C LEU A 146 11.75 -4.89 2.86
N GLY A 147 10.62 -5.56 3.07
CA GLY A 147 9.47 -5.06 3.82
C GLY A 147 9.76 -4.77 5.28
N GLU A 148 10.62 -5.56 5.93
CA GLU A 148 11.11 -5.28 7.28
C GLU A 148 11.86 -3.95 7.34
N ARG A 149 12.75 -3.68 6.37
CA ARG A 149 13.45 -2.38 6.28
C ARG A 149 12.51 -1.23 5.97
N HIS A 150 11.44 -1.47 5.20
CA HIS A 150 10.44 -0.44 4.89
C HIS A 150 9.65 0.05 6.10
N LYS A 151 9.66 -0.69 7.22
CA LYS A 151 9.07 -0.22 8.49
C LYS A 151 9.79 0.98 9.08
N ASP A 152 11.10 1.06 8.83
CA ASP A 152 11.95 2.15 9.32
C ASP A 152 11.97 3.32 8.33
N TYR A 153 11.38 3.15 7.15
CA TYR A 153 11.27 4.22 6.16
C TYR A 153 9.99 5.02 6.42
N SER A 154 10.02 6.32 6.13
CA SER A 154 8.84 7.21 6.17
C SER A 154 7.82 6.92 5.06
N VAL A 155 7.73 5.66 4.60
CA VAL A 155 6.90 5.20 3.49
C VAL A 155 5.64 4.56 4.05
N HIS A 156 4.48 5.07 3.64
CA HIS A 156 3.17 4.57 4.06
C HIS A 156 2.50 3.76 2.94
N ALA A 157 1.54 2.91 3.30
CA ALA A 157 0.79 2.09 2.35
C ALA A 157 0.15 2.91 1.22
N GLN A 158 -0.24 4.16 1.49
CA GLN A 158 -0.82 5.08 0.50
C GLN A 158 0.15 5.53 -0.59
N HIS A 159 1.47 5.43 -0.40
CA HIS A 159 2.45 5.83 -1.41
C HIS A 159 2.61 4.77 -2.51
N PHE A 160 2.26 3.51 -2.23
CA PHE A 160 2.42 2.39 -3.15
C PHE A 160 1.53 2.47 -4.40
N PRO A 161 0.21 2.79 -4.29
CA PRO A 161 -0.63 3.02 -5.47
C PRO A 161 -0.19 4.24 -6.31
N VAL A 162 0.42 5.25 -5.67
CA VAL A 162 0.93 6.43 -6.40
C VAL A 162 2.13 6.03 -7.25
N LEU A 163 3.08 5.28 -6.67
CA LEU A 163 4.22 4.74 -7.41
C LEU A 163 3.79 3.78 -8.52
N GLU A 164 2.74 2.97 -8.29
CA GLU A 164 2.11 2.14 -9.33
C GLU A 164 1.71 2.97 -10.54
N GLY A 165 0.93 4.04 -10.33
CA GLY A 165 0.45 4.91 -11.39
C GLY A 165 1.59 5.55 -12.19
N CYS A 166 2.64 6.02 -11.50
CA CYS A 166 3.83 6.57 -12.16
C CYS A 166 4.57 5.50 -12.98
N MET A 167 4.70 4.27 -12.46
CA MET A 167 5.31 3.16 -13.18
C MET A 167 4.54 2.83 -14.46
N MET A 168 3.21 2.67 -14.37
CA MET A 168 2.37 2.37 -15.55
C MET A 168 2.40 3.51 -16.57
N HIS A 169 2.49 4.75 -16.12
CA HIS A 169 2.64 5.90 -17.01
C HIS A 169 3.96 5.84 -17.78
N VAL A 170 5.08 5.62 -17.10
CA VAL A 170 6.40 5.53 -17.73
C VAL A 170 6.50 4.33 -18.68
N LEU A 171 6.00 3.16 -18.27
CA LEU A 171 5.97 1.97 -19.13
C LEU A 171 5.14 2.22 -20.40
N ARG A 172 3.97 2.84 -20.28
CA ARG A 172 3.15 3.22 -21.44
C ARG A 172 3.89 4.18 -22.37
N ASN A 173 4.59 5.18 -21.82
CA ASN A 173 5.35 6.13 -22.62
C ASN A 173 6.57 5.47 -23.31
N ASN A 174 7.19 4.47 -22.70
CA ASN A 174 8.38 3.83 -23.27
C ASN A 174 8.02 2.72 -24.27
N LEU A 175 6.90 2.03 -24.07
CA LEU A 175 6.47 0.90 -24.90
C LEU A 175 5.45 1.31 -25.97
N GLN A 176 4.77 2.45 -25.82
CA GLN A 176 3.81 2.97 -26.80
C GLN A 176 2.76 1.91 -27.18
N ASP A 177 2.68 1.54 -28.47
CA ASP A 177 1.70 0.58 -29.00
C ASP A 177 1.84 -0.83 -28.39
N ASP A 178 3.02 -1.18 -27.88
CA ASP A 178 3.26 -2.47 -27.22
C ASP A 178 2.69 -2.52 -25.79
N PHE A 179 2.27 -1.37 -25.21
CA PHE A 179 1.59 -1.31 -23.93
C PHE A 179 0.07 -1.47 -24.07
N SER A 180 -0.34 -2.64 -24.56
CA SER A 180 -1.76 -3.01 -24.69
C SER A 180 -2.49 -3.12 -23.34
N SER A 181 -3.84 -3.16 -23.37
CA SER A 181 -4.66 -3.38 -22.18
C SER A 181 -4.29 -4.66 -21.42
N ASP A 182 -3.96 -5.71 -22.16
CA ASP A 182 -3.56 -7.01 -21.65
C ASP A 182 -2.21 -6.95 -20.92
N VAL A 183 -1.28 -6.13 -21.44
CA VAL A 183 0.01 -5.85 -20.81
C VAL A 183 -0.18 -5.05 -19.53
N GLU A 184 -1.00 -3.99 -19.57
CA GLU A 184 -1.31 -3.18 -18.38
C GLU A 184 -1.97 -4.00 -17.27
N GLU A 185 -2.91 -4.86 -17.62
CA GLU A 185 -3.57 -5.76 -16.65
C GLU A 185 -2.55 -6.74 -16.03
N SER A 186 -1.69 -7.34 -16.84
CA SER A 186 -0.65 -8.26 -16.39
C SER A 186 0.33 -7.56 -15.44
N TRP A 187 0.78 -6.36 -15.80
CA TRP A 187 1.64 -5.51 -14.97
C TRP A 187 0.98 -5.14 -13.64
N THR A 188 -0.30 -4.76 -13.67
CA THR A 188 -1.07 -4.43 -12.48
C THR A 188 -1.16 -5.63 -11.53
N LYS A 189 -1.46 -6.83 -12.04
CA LYS A 189 -1.48 -8.07 -11.25
C LYS A 189 -0.13 -8.36 -10.62
N VAL A 190 0.94 -8.39 -11.43
CA VAL A 190 2.29 -8.70 -10.94
C VAL A 190 2.73 -7.69 -9.91
N TYR A 191 2.66 -6.39 -10.21
CA TYR A 191 3.16 -5.34 -9.33
C TYR A 191 2.42 -5.35 -7.99
N ARG A 192 1.08 -5.41 -7.98
CA ARG A 192 0.29 -5.48 -6.74
C ARG A 192 0.59 -6.74 -5.93
N SER A 193 0.79 -7.88 -6.58
CA SER A 193 1.18 -9.12 -5.88
C SER A 193 2.51 -8.97 -5.13
N ARG A 194 3.49 -8.24 -5.71
CA ARG A 194 4.79 -7.99 -5.10
C ARG A 194 4.72 -6.93 -4.01
N GLN A 195 3.92 -5.89 -4.22
CA GLN A 195 3.66 -4.86 -3.19
C GLN A 195 3.09 -5.46 -1.91
N VAL A 196 2.19 -6.44 -2.02
CA VAL A 196 1.62 -7.12 -0.84
C VAL A 196 2.73 -7.73 0.03
N LEU A 197 3.78 -8.29 -0.58
CA LEU A 197 4.94 -8.86 0.12
C LEU A 197 5.82 -7.79 0.81
N LEU A 198 5.90 -6.58 0.23
CA LEU A 198 6.66 -5.46 0.81
C LEU A 198 5.94 -4.82 1.99
N ILE A 199 4.62 -4.72 1.92
CA ILE A 199 3.78 -4.13 2.97
C ILE A 199 3.53 -5.16 4.10
N SER A 200 3.83 -6.45 3.86
CA SER A 200 3.60 -7.54 4.79
C SER A 200 4.76 -7.83 5.75
N GLY A 201 4.96 -6.93 6.70
CA GLY A 201 5.27 -7.36 8.07
C GLY A 201 4.05 -7.28 9.00
N LYS A 202 3.12 -6.35 8.74
CA LYS A 202 1.95 -6.08 9.60
C LYS A 202 0.63 -6.01 8.84
N VAL A 203 0.67 -5.70 7.55
CA VAL A 203 -0.55 -5.34 6.80
C VAL A 203 -1.30 -6.56 6.26
N ILE A 204 -0.62 -7.66 5.89
CA ILE A 204 -1.31 -8.94 5.63
C ILE A 204 -2.09 -9.42 6.86
N ILE A 205 -1.52 -9.27 8.06
CA ILE A 205 -2.21 -9.60 9.31
C ILE A 205 -3.46 -8.73 9.49
N ILE A 206 -3.35 -7.42 9.30
CA ILE A 206 -4.49 -6.50 9.40
C ILE A 206 -5.53 -6.82 8.32
N TYR A 207 -5.13 -7.05 7.07
CA TYR A 207 -6.04 -7.42 5.98
C TYR A 207 -6.74 -8.76 6.24
N ILE A 208 -6.03 -9.78 6.72
CA ILE A 208 -6.64 -11.06 7.08
C ILE A 208 -7.63 -10.86 8.25
N VAL A 209 -7.25 -10.11 9.28
CA VAL A 209 -8.14 -9.79 10.42
C VAL A 209 -9.38 -9.00 9.97
N LEU A 210 -9.22 -8.01 9.09
CA LEU A 210 -10.32 -7.21 8.55
C LEU A 210 -11.22 -8.02 7.62
N THR A 211 -10.64 -8.88 6.77
CA THR A 211 -11.39 -9.78 5.88
C THR A 211 -12.18 -10.81 6.69
N LEU A 212 -11.55 -11.46 7.68
CA LEU A 212 -12.23 -12.38 8.60
C LEU A 212 -13.37 -11.67 9.35
N LYS A 213 -13.13 -10.47 9.89
CA LYS A 213 -14.19 -9.64 10.50
C LYS A 213 -15.32 -9.30 9.52
N SER A 214 -15.00 -8.98 8.26
CA SER A 214 -16.01 -8.67 7.24
C SER A 214 -16.84 -9.87 6.79
N LEU A 215 -16.32 -11.07 6.99
CA LEU A 215 -16.98 -12.37 6.79
C LEU A 215 -17.69 -12.86 8.07
N GLY A 216 -17.71 -12.06 9.14
CA GLY A 216 -18.32 -12.42 10.43
C GLY A 216 -17.48 -13.37 11.30
N ILE A 217 -16.23 -13.63 10.91
CA ILE A 217 -15.30 -14.51 11.62
C ILE A 217 -14.54 -13.66 12.64
N CYS A 218 -14.88 -13.82 13.92
CA CYS A 218 -14.24 -13.11 15.01
C CYS A 218 -13.04 -13.93 15.53
N ILE A 219 -11.84 -13.35 15.50
CA ILE A 219 -10.63 -13.98 16.05
C ILE A 219 -10.56 -13.65 17.54
N ILE A 220 -10.84 -14.64 18.41
CA ILE A 220 -11.05 -14.43 19.85
C ILE A 220 -9.80 -14.73 20.71
N SER A 221 -8.71 -15.22 20.12
CA SER A 221 -7.39 -15.33 20.78
C SER A 221 -6.28 -15.57 19.75
N ARG A 222 -5.01 -15.70 20.21
CA ARG A 222 -3.82 -16.06 19.39
C ARG A 222 -4.18 -17.10 18.33
N ALA A 223 -4.38 -16.65 17.11
CA ALA A 223 -4.71 -17.54 16.00
C ALA A 223 -3.48 -17.70 15.12
N THR A 224 -3.06 -18.94 14.96
CA THR A 224 -2.14 -19.31 13.89
C THR A 224 -2.99 -19.68 12.70
N LEU A 225 -2.98 -18.83 11.68
CA LEU A 225 -3.68 -19.10 10.44
C LEU A 225 -2.77 -19.94 9.55
N TYR A 226 -3.32 -21.07 9.09
CA TYR A 226 -2.69 -21.96 8.14
C TYR A 226 -3.40 -21.78 6.81
N TYR A 227 -2.69 -21.18 5.85
CA TYR A 227 -3.16 -21.10 4.47
C TYR A 227 -2.42 -22.14 3.63
N LYS A 228 -3.17 -23.08 3.05
CA LYS A 228 -2.62 -24.15 2.21
C LYS A 228 -2.74 -23.72 0.74
N HIS A 229 -1.64 -23.24 0.18
CA HIS A 229 -1.52 -22.94 -1.26
C HIS A 229 -1.05 -24.20 -2.00
N PRO A 230 -1.43 -24.42 -3.28
CA PRO A 230 -0.78 -25.43 -4.11
C PRO A 230 0.72 -25.10 -4.23
N GLY A 231 1.57 -25.78 -3.46
CA GLY A 231 3.02 -25.57 -3.43
C GLY A 231 3.61 -24.87 -2.20
N CYS A 232 2.82 -24.45 -1.19
CA CYS A 232 3.37 -23.95 0.08
C CYS A 232 2.30 -23.87 1.20
N ASP A 233 2.68 -24.26 2.41
CA ASP A 233 1.92 -23.99 3.63
C ASP A 233 2.40 -22.68 4.26
N ILE A 234 1.58 -21.64 4.24
CA ILE A 234 1.88 -20.36 4.89
C ILE A 234 1.30 -20.39 6.30
N LYS A 235 2.18 -20.26 7.30
CA LYS A 235 1.83 -20.16 8.72
C LYS A 235 1.97 -18.71 9.20
N VAL A 236 0.85 -18.05 9.47
CA VAL A 236 0.84 -16.69 10.03
C VAL A 236 0.42 -16.75 11.48
N SER A 237 1.32 -16.39 12.40
CA SER A 237 1.00 -16.29 13.83
C SER A 237 0.57 -14.88 14.17
N LEU A 238 -0.71 -14.70 14.53
CA LEU A 238 -1.24 -13.43 15.02
C LEU A 238 -0.84 -13.30 16.51
N LYS A 239 0.09 -12.38 16.81
CA LYS A 239 0.48 -12.01 18.18
C LYS A 239 -0.42 -10.93 18.73
#